data_AF-A0A9C8Q477-F1
#
_entry.id   AF-A0A9C8Q477-F1
#
_cell.length_a   1.000
_cell.length_b   1.000
_cell.length_c   1.000
_cell.angle_alpha   90.00
_cell.angle_beta   90.00
_cell.angle_gamma   90.00
#
_symmetry.space_group_name_H-M   'P 1'
#
loop_
_entity.id
_entity.type
_entity.pdbx_description
1 polymer ?
#
loop_
_entity_poly.entity_id
_entity_poly.type
_entity_poly.pdbx_seq_one_letter_code
_entity_poly.pdbx_strand_id
1 'polypeptide(L)'
;MSTRPAARAAASQPAHIHLPLPGSLQDKIDRVRNARAVIATKITYGEEWMLPLLKRLNTELAKLEETQDLLLQATEIANHAAPNRAA
;
A
#
# COMPACT_ATOMS: atom_id res chain seq x y z
N MET A 1 -46.89 16.68 -24.76
CA MET A 1 -45.85 17.11 -23.81
C MET A 1 -46.03 16.32 -22.52
N SER A 2 -45.03 15.53 -22.12
CA SER A 2 -45.09 14.69 -20.91
C SER A 2 -43.71 14.67 -20.25
N THR A 3 -43.58 15.38 -19.15
CA THR A 3 -42.39 15.45 -18.31
C THR A 3 -42.29 14.21 -17.42
N ARG A 4 -41.31 13.34 -17.69
CA ARG A 4 -40.91 12.29 -16.74
C ARG A 4 -39.65 12.75 -16.01
N PRO A 5 -39.64 12.79 -14.66
CA PRO A 5 -38.46 13.19 -13.92
C PRO A 5 -37.42 12.07 -14.01
N ALA A 6 -36.23 12.41 -14.50
CA ALA A 6 -35.05 11.56 -14.38
C ALA A 6 -34.66 11.49 -12.90
N ALA A 7 -35.18 10.47 -12.20
CA ALA A 7 -34.71 10.10 -10.88
C ALA A 7 -33.24 9.69 -11.02
N ARG A 8 -32.35 10.61 -10.67
CA ARG A 8 -30.92 10.42 -10.55
C ARG A 8 -30.68 9.38 -9.46
N ALA A 9 -30.62 8.11 -9.85
CA ALA A 9 -30.05 7.07 -9.02
C ALA A 9 -28.57 7.44 -8.84
N ALA A 10 -28.24 8.06 -7.71
CA ALA A 10 -26.87 8.13 -7.23
C ALA A 10 -26.44 6.68 -7.02
N ALA A 11 -25.76 6.13 -8.02
CA ALA A 11 -25.05 4.87 -7.88
C ALA A 11 -24.04 5.08 -6.76
N SER A 12 -24.36 4.56 -5.57
CA SER A 12 -23.41 4.33 -4.51
C SER A 12 -22.34 3.42 -5.10
N GLN A 13 -21.29 4.02 -5.69
CA GLN A 13 -20.09 3.29 -6.05
C GLN A 13 -19.58 2.74 -4.72
N PRO A 14 -19.59 1.41 -4.49
CA PRO A 14 -18.81 0.89 -3.40
C PRO A 14 -17.40 1.34 -3.70
N ALA A 15 -16.84 2.20 -2.83
CA ALA A 15 -15.42 2.44 -2.83
C ALA A 15 -14.80 1.07 -2.59
N HIS A 16 -14.42 0.40 -3.69
CA HIS A 16 -13.63 -0.80 -3.63
C HIS A 16 -12.31 -0.34 -3.03
N ILE A 17 -12.23 -0.40 -1.70
CA ILE A 17 -10.98 -0.32 -0.97
C ILE A 17 -10.23 -1.55 -1.44
N HIS A 18 -9.45 -1.38 -2.51
CA HIS A 18 -8.51 -2.37 -2.99
C HIS A 18 -7.45 -2.46 -1.89
N LEU A 19 -7.74 -3.25 -0.86
CA LEU A 19 -6.76 -3.58 0.15
C LEU A 19 -5.66 -4.32 -0.62
N PRO A 20 -4.45 -3.76 -0.75
CA PRO A 20 -3.38 -4.46 -1.44
C PRO A 20 -3.20 -5.80 -0.74
N LEU A 21 -3.34 -6.90 -1.49
CA LEU A 21 -3.12 -8.24 -0.93
C LEU A 21 -1.74 -8.25 -0.24
N PRO A 22 -1.59 -8.91 0.92
CA PRO A 22 -0.33 -8.92 1.66
C PRO A 22 0.88 -9.32 0.80
N GLY A 23 0.70 -10.26 -0.14
CA GLY A 23 1.73 -10.62 -1.13
C GLY A 23 2.10 -9.48 -2.08
N SER A 24 1.13 -8.71 -2.55
CA SER A 24 1.37 -7.52 -3.40
C SER A 24 2.09 -6.40 -2.66
N LEU A 25 1.91 -6.29 -1.33
CA LEU A 25 2.60 -5.27 -0.53
C LEU A 25 4.04 -5.69 -0.22
N GLN A 26 4.25 -6.95 0.13
CA GLN A 26 5.59 -7.52 0.32
C GLN A 26 6.42 -7.43 -0.98
N ASP A 27 5.84 -7.84 -2.12
CA ASP A 27 6.51 -7.72 -3.42
C ASP A 27 6.91 -6.27 -3.74
N LYS A 28 6.08 -5.31 -3.33
CA LYS A 28 6.37 -3.89 -3.53
C LYS A 28 7.51 -3.42 -2.63
N ILE A 29 7.54 -3.85 -1.36
CA ILE A 29 8.65 -3.60 -0.44
C ILE A 29 9.95 -4.13 -1.04
N ASP A 30 9.95 -5.38 -1.53
CA ASP A 30 11.14 -6.02 -2.08
C ASP A 30 11.65 -5.33 -3.35
N ARG A 31 10.74 -4.88 -4.22
CA ARG A 31 11.09 -4.05 -5.39
C ARG A 31 11.76 -2.73 -4.98
N VAL A 32 11.20 -2.04 -3.99
CA VAL A 32 11.75 -0.76 -3.49
C VAL A 32 13.12 -0.99 -2.83
N ARG A 33 13.29 -2.06 -2.05
CA ARG A 33 14.58 -2.45 -1.46
C ARG A 33 15.64 -2.73 -2.53
N ASN A 34 15.28 -3.48 -3.56
CA ASN A 34 16.19 -3.76 -4.68
C ASN A 34 16.57 -2.47 -5.44
N ALA A 35 15.59 -1.61 -5.76
CA ALA A 35 15.87 -0.33 -6.41
C ALA A 35 16.80 0.55 -5.55
N ARG A 36 16.57 0.60 -4.23
CA ARG A 36 17.41 1.33 -3.28
C ARG A 36 18.85 0.80 -3.28
N ALA A 37 19.04 -0.51 -3.29
CA ALA A 37 20.37 -1.13 -3.33
C ALA A 37 21.12 -0.76 -4.62
N VAL A 38 20.45 -0.87 -5.77
CA VAL A 38 21.02 -0.50 -7.08
C VAL A 38 21.45 0.97 -7.11
N ILE A 39 20.61 1.88 -6.58
CA ILE A 39 20.94 3.30 -6.51
C ILE A 39 22.10 3.58 -5.57
N ALA A 40 22.12 2.95 -4.39
CA ALA A 40 23.24 3.09 -3.46
C ALA A 40 24.56 2.67 -4.13
N THR A 41 24.56 1.55 -4.86
CA THR A 41 25.71 1.11 -5.65
C THR A 41 26.12 2.14 -6.70
N LYS A 42 25.18 2.69 -7.47
CA LYS A 42 25.47 3.75 -8.45
C LYS A 42 26.06 5.01 -7.83
N ILE A 43 25.57 5.42 -6.66
CA ILE A 43 26.13 6.55 -5.90
C ILE A 43 27.57 6.24 -5.47
N THR A 44 27.88 5.02 -5.05
CA THR A 44 29.28 4.65 -4.73
C THR A 44 30.22 4.71 -5.94
N TYR A 45 29.69 4.60 -7.16
CA TYR A 45 30.43 4.80 -8.41
C TYR A 45 30.46 6.26 -8.90
N GLY A 46 29.97 7.22 -8.09
CA GLY A 46 30.02 8.65 -8.39
C GLY A 46 28.75 9.23 -9.02
N GLU A 47 27.66 8.48 -9.12
CA GLU A 47 26.35 9.01 -9.56
C GLU A 47 25.63 9.78 -8.42
N GLU A 48 26.30 10.77 -7.81
CA GLU A 48 25.79 11.53 -6.65
C GLU A 48 24.50 12.31 -6.94
N TRP A 49 24.24 12.64 -8.21
CA TRP A 49 22.99 13.27 -8.64
C TRP A 49 21.75 12.41 -8.35
N MET A 50 21.92 11.12 -8.03
CA MET A 50 20.85 10.21 -7.63
C MET A 50 20.49 10.28 -6.13
N LEU A 51 21.21 11.05 -5.31
CA LEU A 51 20.92 11.21 -3.87
C LEU A 51 19.45 11.59 -3.57
N PRO A 52 18.78 12.49 -4.31
CA PRO A 52 17.36 12.79 -4.11
C PRO A 52 16.47 11.58 -4.35
N LEU A 53 16.81 10.74 -5.33
CA LEU A 53 16.07 9.52 -5.64
C LEU A 53 16.22 8.47 -4.53
N LEU A 54 17.43 8.31 -3.99
CA LEU A 54 17.67 7.46 -2.82
C LEU A 54 16.82 7.90 -1.62
N LYS A 55 16.76 9.21 -1.34
CA LYS A 55 15.93 9.77 -0.27
C LYS A 55 14.45 9.44 -0.47
N ARG A 56 13.95 9.58 -1.70
CA ARG A 56 12.56 9.23 -2.04
C ARG A 56 12.26 7.75 -1.80
N LEU A 57 13.16 6.86 -2.22
CA LEU A 57 13.00 5.42 -1.99
C LEU A 57 13.02 5.06 -0.51
N ASN A 58 13.85 5.70 0.30
CA ASN A 58 13.83 5.49 1.76
C ASN A 58 12.49 5.89 2.38
N THR A 59 11.92 7.02 1.94
CA THR A 59 10.60 7.46 2.42
C THR A 59 9.48 6.54 1.95
N GLU A 60 9.54 6.04 0.72
CA GLU A 60 8.57 5.07 0.22
C GLU A 60 8.66 3.74 0.97
N LEU A 61 9.88 3.26 1.22
CA LEU A 61 10.10 2.03 1.97
C LEU A 61 9.51 2.11 3.39
N ALA A 62 9.81 3.20 4.11
CA ALA A 62 9.29 3.40 5.46
C ALA A 62 7.75 3.41 5.51
N LYS A 63 7.10 4.05 4.53
CA LYS A 63 5.64 4.07 4.42
C LYS A 63 5.05 2.69 4.15
N LEU A 64 5.70 1.89 3.32
CA LEU A 64 5.24 0.53 3.01
C LEU A 64 5.40 -0.40 4.21
N GLU A 65 6.52 -0.30 4.93
CA GLU A 65 6.78 -1.05 6.16
C GLU A 65 5.77 -0.67 7.26
N GLU A 66 5.52 0.61 7.47
CA GLU A 66 4.48 1.09 8.40
C GLU A 66 3.08 0.55 8.01
N THR A 67 2.75 0.55 6.71
CA THR A 67 1.48 -0.01 6.24
C THR A 67 1.40 -1.52 6.50
N GLN A 68 2.51 -2.25 6.33
CA GLN A 68 2.57 -3.68 6.63
C GLN A 68 2.31 -3.95 8.12
N ASP A 69 2.98 -3.20 8.99
CA ASP A 69 2.83 -3.33 10.44
C ASP A 69 1.40 -3.05 10.88
N LEU A 70 0.76 -2.01 10.33
CA LEU A 70 -0.65 -1.70 10.61
C LEU A 70 -1.59 -2.82 10.16
N LEU A 71 -1.34 -3.44 8.99
CA LEU A 71 -2.14 -4.57 8.52
C LEU A 71 -1.95 -5.81 9.39
N LEU A 72 -0.73 -6.07 9.86
CA LEU A 72 -0.45 -7.15 10.81
C LEU A 72 -1.20 -6.91 12.13
N GLN A 73 -1.10 -5.72 12.71
CA GLN A 73 -1.84 -5.36 13.93
C GLN A 73 -3.36 -5.48 13.76
N ALA A 74 -3.90 -5.00 12.62
CA ALA A 74 -5.33 -5.14 12.33
C ALA A 74 -5.75 -6.61 12.24
N THR A 75 -4.90 -7.47 11.69
CA THR A 75 -5.15 -8.90 11.58
C THR A 75 -5.08 -9.58 12.96
N GLU A 76 -4.10 -9.22 13.79
CA GLU A 76 -3.99 -9.70 15.18
C GLU A 76 -5.22 -9.30 16.00
N ILE A 77 -5.66 -8.04 15.90
CA ILE A 77 -6.88 -7.56 16.56
C ILE A 77 -8.09 -8.34 16.06
N ALA A 78 -8.24 -8.54 14.76
CA ALA A 78 -9.37 -9.30 14.20
C ALA A 78 -9.37 -10.75 14.68
N ASN A 79 -8.20 -11.39 14.78
CA ASN A 79 -8.05 -12.75 15.29
C ASN A 79 -8.35 -12.85 16.79
N HIS A 80 -7.92 -11.86 17.59
CA HIS A 80 -8.22 -11.79 19.02
C HIS A 80 -9.67 -11.41 19.32
N ALA A 81 -10.29 -10.60 18.46
CA ALA A 81 -11.67 -10.14 18.59
C ALA A 81 -12.68 -11.17 18.07
N ALA A 82 -12.26 -12.25 17.41
CA ALA A 82 -13.13 -13.36 17.06
C ALA A 82 -13.36 -14.21 18.32
N PRO A 83 -14.51 -14.07 19.01
CA PRO A 83 -14.79 -14.92 20.15
C PRO A 83 -15.22 -16.28 19.58
N ASN A 84 -14.53 -17.36 19.93
CA ASN A 84 -15.02 -18.73 19.79
C ASN A 84 -15.83 -19.01 18.49
N ARG A 85 -15.17 -19.03 17.33
CA ARG A 85 -15.55 -20.00 16.28
C ARG A 85 -14.80 -21.30 16.51
N ALA A 86 -14.90 -21.83 17.72
CA ALA A 86 -14.64 -23.23 18.00
C ALA A 86 -16.00 -23.81 18.38
N ALA A 87 -16.55 -24.57 17.42
CA ALA A 87 -17.71 -25.43 17.59
C ALA A 87 -17.44 -26.54 18.62
#